data_AF-A0A3B8R334-F1
#
_entry.id   AF-A0A3B8R334-F1
#
_cell.length_a   1.000
_cell.length_b   1.000
_cell.length_c   1.000
_cell.angle_alpha   90.00
_cell.angle_beta   90.00
_cell.angle_gamma   90.00
#
_symmetry.space_group_name_H-M   'P 1'
#
loop_
_entity.id
_entity.type
_entity.pdbx_description
1 polymer ?
#
loop_
_entity_poly.entity_id
_entity_poly.type
_entity_poly.pdbx_seq_one_letter_code
_entity_poly.pdbx_strand_id
1 'polypeptide(L)' 'EHDYATRGKLDWFVAEQVEEEETARNLIDRLKLIGTDGLALYTFDQEMAARTYTVPAPLAAKA' A
#
# COMPACT_ATOMS: atom_id res chain seq x y z
N GLU A 1 -26.81 1.01 21.50
CA GLU A 1 -25.66 1.72 20.91
C GLU A 1 -24.40 0.90 21.17
N HIS A 2 -24.14 -0.15 20.37
CA HIS A 2 -22.93 -1.00 20.46
C HIS A 2 -22.79 -1.81 19.15
N ASP A 3 -22.52 -1.13 18.04
CA ASP A 3 -22.24 -1.84 16.78
C ASP A 3 -20.77 -2.28 16.72
N TYR A 4 -20.51 -3.41 17.36
CA TYR A 4 -19.19 -4.03 17.40
C TYR A 4 -18.70 -4.49 16.02
N ALA A 5 -19.62 -4.83 15.11
CA ALA A 5 -19.27 -5.28 13.76
C ALA A 5 -18.75 -4.12 12.90
N THR A 6 -19.36 -2.95 13.01
CA THR A 6 -18.88 -1.73 12.34
C THR A 6 -17.55 -1.26 12.94
N ARG A 7 -17.40 -1.32 14.27
CA ARG A 7 -16.12 -0.97 14.91
C ARG A 7 -14.96 -1.84 14.43
N GLY A 8 -15.14 -3.16 14.38
CA GLY A 8 -14.09 -4.07 13.90
C GLY A 8 -13.68 -3.83 12.43
N LYS A 9 -14.60 -3.39 11.57
CA LYS A 9 -14.27 -3.00 10.19
C LYS A 9 -13.44 -1.72 10.13
N LEU A 10 -13.76 -0.73 10.97
CA LEU A 10 -13.01 0.52 11.04
C LEU A 10 -11.63 0.31 11.64
N ASP A 11 -11.50 -0.55 12.66
CA ASP A 11 -10.20 -0.90 13.24
C ASP A 11 -9.28 -1.53 12.18
N TRP A 12 -9.80 -2.47 11.38
CA TRP A 12 -9.04 -3.03 10.25
C TRP A 12 -8.71 -1.96 9.21
N PHE A 13 -9.68 -1.14 8.81
CA PHE A 13 -9.46 -0.09 7.81
C PHE A 13 -8.36 0.87 8.23
N VAL A 14 -8.36 1.31 9.50
CA VAL A 14 -7.31 2.20 10.01
C VAL A 14 -5.95 1.51 10.01
N ALA A 15 -5.87 0.25 10.41
CA ALA A 15 -4.62 -0.50 10.35
C ALA A 15 -4.10 -0.64 8.91
N GLU A 16 -4.97 -0.99 7.96
CA GLU A 16 -4.64 -1.09 6.54
C GLU A 16 -4.12 0.24 6.00
N GLN A 17 -4.78 1.35 6.32
CA GLN A 17 -4.33 2.68 5.86
C GLN A 17 -2.96 3.07 6.39
N VAL A 18 -2.59 2.66 7.62
CA VAL A 18 -1.24 2.88 8.14
C VAL A 18 -0.19 2.15 7.29
N GLU A 19 -0.45 0.89 6.94
CA GLU A 19 0.46 0.09 6.09
C GLU A 19 0.53 0.64 4.65
N GLU A 20 -0.60 1.07 4.08
CA GLU A 20 -0.66 1.67 2.74
C GLU A 20 0.10 3.01 2.68
N GLU A 21 -0.06 3.86 3.69
CA GLU A 21 0.64 5.14 3.77
C GLU A 21 2.15 4.97 3.96
N GLU A 22 2.59 4.01 4.78
CA GLU A 22 4.02 3.69 4.95
C GLU A 22 4.62 3.21 3.61
N THR A 23 3.92 2.30 2.92
CA THR A 23 4.34 1.82 1.61
C THR A 23 4.47 2.98 0.60
N ALA A 24 3.46 3.85 0.53
CA ALA A 24 3.48 5.01 -0.36
C ALA A 24 4.63 5.98 -0.01
N ARG A 25 4.85 6.25 1.28
CA ARG A 25 5.94 7.09 1.78
C ARG A 25 7.30 6.56 1.34
N ASN A 26 7.52 5.26 1.55
CA ASN A 26 8.77 4.60 1.18
C ASN A 26 9.04 4.69 -0.33
N LEU A 27 8.03 4.51 -1.18
CA LEU A 27 8.19 4.65 -2.63
C LEU A 27 8.52 6.10 -3.03
N ILE A 28 7.86 7.08 -2.43
CA ILE A 28 8.15 8.50 -2.65
C ILE A 28 9.59 8.83 -2.25
N ASP A 29 10.06 8.33 -1.11
CA ASP A 29 11.40 8.60 -0.62
C ASP A 29 12.47 7.92 -1.49
N ARG A 30 12.20 6.73 -2.04
CA ARG A 30 13.05 6.11 -3.06
C ARG A 30 13.11 6.95 -4.34
N LEU A 31 11.98 7.49 -4.81
CA LEU A 31 11.96 8.38 -5.98
C LEU A 31 12.75 9.67 -5.74
N LYS A 32 12.65 10.27 -4.54
CA LYS A 32 13.46 11.44 -4.17
C LYS A 32 14.95 11.11 -4.17
N LEU A 33 15.34 9.93 -3.68
CA LEU A 33 16.72 9.47 -3.67
C LEU A 33 17.28 9.27 -5.10
N ILE A 34 16.46 8.74 -6.01
CA ILE A 34 16.82 8.55 -7.43
C ILE A 34 17.09 9.90 -8.11
N GLY A 35 16.27 10.92 -7.83
CA GLY A 35 16.43 12.25 -8.40
C GLY A 35 16.33 12.23 -9.94
N THR A 36 17.43 12.55 -10.63
CA THR A 36 17.48 12.60 -12.11
C THR A 36 18.26 11.46 -12.75
N ASP A 37 18.63 10.42 -11.98
CA ASP A 37 19.31 9.24 -12.52
C ASP A 37 18.33 8.35 -13.30
N GLY A 38 18.45 8.36 -14.63
CA GLY A 38 17.57 7.60 -15.53
C GLY A 38 17.75 6.09 -15.44
N LEU A 39 18.96 5.59 -15.14
CA LEU A 39 19.19 4.14 -15.00
C LEU A 39 18.58 3.64 -13.68
N ALA A 40 18.75 4.40 -12.61
CA ALA A 40 18.12 4.10 -11.32
C ALA A 40 16.59 4.17 -11.41
N LEU A 41 16.04 5.14 -12.17
CA LEU A 41 14.61 5.22 -12.44
C LEU A 41 14.10 4.02 -13.26
N TYR A 42 14.82 3.61 -14.30
CA TYR A 42 14.47 2.42 -15.08
C TYR A 42 14.47 1.15 -14.22
N THR A 43 15.47 1.01 -13.34
CA THR A 43 15.55 -0.14 -12.43
C THR A 43 14.38 -0.15 -11.44
N PHE A 44 14.04 1.01 -10.88
CA PHE A 44 12.87 1.16 -10.01
C PHE A 44 11.56 0.81 -10.71
N ASP A 45 11.38 1.22 -11.97
CA ASP A 45 10.22 0.85 -12.79
C ASP A 45 10.08 -0.68 -12.94
N GLN A 46 11.18 -1.37 -13.25
CA GLN A 46 11.17 -2.83 -13.38
C GLN A 46 10.83 -3.53 -12.06
N GLU A 47 11.29 -3.01 -10.92
CA GLU A 47 10.90 -3.52 -9.60
C GLU A 47 9.40 -3.31 -9.34
N MET A 48 8.85 -2.16 -9.70
CA MET A 48 7.42 -1.86 -9.53
C MET A 48 6.53 -2.71 -10.44
N ALA A 49 7.02 -3.06 -11.63
CA ALA A 49 6.31 -3.95 -12.56
C ALA A 49 6.10 -5.37 -12.00
N ALA A 50 6.92 -5.80 -11.04
CA ALA A 50 6.77 -7.11 -10.39
C ALA A 50 5.67 -7.14 -9.31
N ARG A 51 5.08 -5.99 -8.95
CA ARG A 51 4.01 -5.95 -7.94
C ARG A 51 2.75 -6.64 -8.45
N THR A 52 2.16 -7.46 -7.60
CA THR A 52 0.87 -8.11 -7.86
C THR A 52 -0.20 -7.51 -6.96
N TYR A 53 -1.42 -7.39 -7.48
CA TYR A 53 -2.56 -6.94 -6.68
C TYR A 53 -3.06 -8.10 -5.82
N THR A 54 -3.04 -7.91 -4.51
CA THR A 54 -3.60 -8.86 -3.53
C THR A 54 -4.84 -8.23 -2.90
N VAL A 55 -5.98 -8.89 -3.03
CA VAL A 55 -7.22 -8.43 -2.38
C VAL A 55 -7.08 -8.60 -0.86
N PRO A 56 -7.28 -7.55 -0.05
CA PRO A 56 -7.20 -7.66 1.41
C PRO A 56 -8.27 -8.63 1.95
N ALA A 57 -7.91 -9.43 2.96
CA ALA A 57 -8.75 -10.52 3.48
C ALA A 57 -10.21 -10.14 3.82
N PRO A 58 -10.51 -8.99 4.47
CA PRO A 58 -11.90 -8.62 4.75
C PRO A 58 -12.70 -8.14 3.53
N LEU A 59 -12.03 -7.84 2.41
CA LEU A 59 -12.66 -7.54 1.13
C LEU A 59 -12.76 -8.78 0.22
N ALA A 60 -11.86 -9.75 0.39
CA ALA A 60 -11.80 -10.98 -0.40
C ALA A 60 -13.07 -11.85 -0.27
N ALA A 61 -13.73 -11.84 0.88
CA ALA A 61 -14.95 -12.63 1.12
C ALA A 61 -16.20 -12.11 0.39
N LYS A 62 -16.12 -10.95 -0.29
CA LYS A 62 -17.24 -10.34 -1.03
C LYS A 62 -17.01 -10.28 -2.55
N ALA A 63 -15.90 -10.83 -3.04
CA ALA A 63 -15.57 -10.89 -4.47
C ALA A 63 -16.12 -12.17 -5.13
#